data_AF-A0A7V7C3N7-F1
#
_entry.id   AF-A0A7V7C3N7-F1
#
_cell.length_a   1.000
_cell.length_b   1.000
_cell.length_c   1.000
_cell.angle_alpha   90.00
_cell.angle_beta   90.00
_cell.angle_gamma   90.00
#
_symmetry.space_group_name_H-M   'P 1'
#
loop_
_entity.id
_entity.type
_entity.pdbx_description
1 polymer ?
#
loop_
_entity_poly.entity_id
_entity_poly.type
_entity_poly.pdbx_seq_one_letter_code
_entity_poly.pdbx_strand_id
1 'polypeptide(L)'
;MKWCKNCGSIIDDNADGCIYCGLTPDGSELVPKANAKDNSKTLGILGIIFAFLLPPITFFVSGIGLSKASQYHNKKAEKLNNIALIIAVITTILGLILYRNY
;
A
#
# COMPACT_ATOMS: atom_id res chain seq x y z
N MET A 1 -33.83 -8.95 4.23
CA MET A 1 -33.15 -7.82 4.92
C MET A 1 -32.22 -8.42 5.95
N LYS A 2 -30.92 -8.22 5.80
CA LYS A 2 -29.89 -8.69 6.73
C LYS A 2 -29.38 -7.52 7.56
N TRP A 3 -28.90 -7.80 8.76
CA TRP A 3 -28.34 -6.78 9.66
C TRP A 3 -26.89 -7.11 9.97
N CYS A 4 -26.05 -6.07 10.05
CA CYS A 4 -24.64 -6.23 10.39
C CYS A 4 -24.49 -6.66 11.85
N LYS A 5 -23.87 -7.82 12.10
CA LYS A 5 -23.59 -8.28 13.47
C LYS A 5 -22.59 -7.39 14.22
N ASN A 6 -21.76 -6.64 13.49
CA ASN A 6 -20.73 -5.79 14.07
C ASN A 6 -21.23 -4.39 14.43
N CYS A 7 -21.98 -3.73 13.54
CA CYS A 7 -22.40 -2.33 13.73
C CYS A 7 -23.92 -2.12 13.79
N GLY A 8 -24.72 -3.17 13.62
CA GLY A 8 -26.19 -3.09 13.71
C GLY A 8 -26.88 -2.41 12.53
N SER A 9 -26.14 -1.96 11.50
CA SER A 9 -26.74 -1.34 10.32
C SER A 9 -27.48 -2.35 9.45
N ILE A 10 -28.51 -1.90 8.74
CA ILE A 10 -29.26 -2.70 7.77
C ILE A 10 -28.40 -2.84 6.50
N ILE A 11 -28.23 -4.08 6.04
CA ILE A 11 -27.46 -4.45 4.86
C ILE A 11 -28.42 -5.04 3.81
N ASP A 12 -28.20 -4.68 2.55
CA ASP A 12 -28.89 -5.28 1.41
C ASP A 12 -28.61 -6.79 1.36
N ASP A 13 -29.60 -7.60 0.98
CA ASP A 13 -29.45 -9.06 0.99
C ASP A 13 -28.37 -9.56 0.01
N ASN A 14 -28.05 -8.74 -1.01
CA ASN A 14 -27.04 -8.96 -2.05
C ASN A 14 -25.72 -8.22 -1.82
N ALA A 15 -25.57 -7.46 -0.73
CA ALA A 15 -24.33 -6.75 -0.48
C ALA A 15 -23.27 -7.70 0.08
N ASP A 16 -22.10 -7.74 -0.57
CA ASP A 16 -20.94 -8.55 -0.16
C ASP A 16 -20.37 -8.11 1.20
N GLY A 17 -20.61 -6.87 1.60
CA GLY A 17 -20.18 -6.35 2.89
C GLY A 17 -20.93 -5.11 3.33
N CYS A 18 -20.74 -4.75 4.60
CA CYS A 18 -21.37 -3.58 5.20
C CYS A 18 -20.64 -2.31 4.75
N ILE A 19 -21.36 -1.38 4.12
CA ILE A 19 -20.81 -0.08 3.70
C ILE A 19 -20.44 0.85 4.88
N TYR A 20 -21.01 0.59 6.07
CA TYR A 20 -20.79 1.44 7.25
C TYR A 20 -19.58 1.01 8.07
N CYS A 21 -19.33 -0.29 8.21
CA CYS A 21 -18.20 -0.80 9.00
C CYS A 21 -17.11 -1.50 8.17
N GLY A 22 -17.37 -1.83 6.90
CA GLY A 22 -16.41 -2.45 5.99
C GLY A 22 -16.18 -3.95 6.19
N LEU A 23 -16.90 -4.60 7.11
CA LEU A 23 -16.84 -6.06 7.30
C LEU A 23 -17.97 -6.77 6.56
N THR A 24 -17.72 -8.02 6.19
CA THR A 24 -18.77 -8.92 5.69
C THR A 24 -19.81 -9.23 6.80
N PRO A 25 -21.01 -9.70 6.44
CA PRO A 25 -22.03 -10.10 7.41
C PRO A 25 -21.58 -11.24 8.36
N ASP A 26 -20.58 -12.02 7.96
CA ASP A 26 -19.93 -13.06 8.75
C ASP A 26 -18.75 -12.56 9.61
N GLY A 27 -18.40 -11.27 9.53
CA GLY A 27 -17.34 -10.67 10.34
C GLY A 27 -15.93 -10.95 9.83
N SER A 28 -15.82 -11.45 8.59
CA SER A 28 -14.54 -11.54 7.89
C SER A 28 -14.22 -10.20 7.22
N GLU A 29 -12.93 -9.85 7.17
CA GLU A 29 -12.51 -8.73 6.34
C GLU A 29 -12.79 -9.07 4.87
N LEU A 30 -13.23 -8.09 4.08
CA LEU A 30 -13.33 -8.15 2.61
C LEU A 30 -11.93 -8.22 1.97
N VAL A 31 -11.08 -9.13 2.44
CA VAL A 31 -9.84 -9.47 1.75
C VAL A 31 -10.27 -10.43 0.64
N PRO A 32 -10.11 -10.07 -0.64
CA PRO A 32 -10.25 -11.06 -1.68
C PRO A 32 -9.26 -12.18 -1.36
N LYS A 33 -9.77 -13.40 -1.09
CA LYS A 33 -8.97 -14.62 -1.11
C LYS A 33 -8.55 -14.87 -2.56
N ALA A 34 -7.67 -14.01 -3.06
CA ALA A 34 -6.98 -14.26 -4.28
C ALA A 34 -6.00 -15.38 -3.97
N ASN A 35 -6.23 -16.54 -4.59
CA ASN A 35 -5.17 -17.47 -4.96
C ASN A 35 -4.20 -16.77 -5.93
N ALA A 36 -3.63 -15.65 -5.51
CA ALA A 36 -2.69 -14.87 -6.28
C ALA A 36 -1.32 -15.50 -6.08
N LYS A 37 -0.76 -16.01 -7.18
CA LYS A 37 0.65 -16.33 -7.29
C LYS A 37 1.44 -15.19 -6.64
N ASP A 38 2.29 -15.51 -5.66
CA ASP A 38 3.06 -14.53 -4.90
C ASP A 38 4.09 -13.85 -5.80
N ASN A 39 3.62 -12.83 -6.53
CA ASN A 39 4.41 -12.00 -7.43
C ASN A 39 4.95 -10.77 -6.69
N SER A 40 4.92 -10.75 -5.35
CA SER A 40 5.39 -9.63 -4.54
C SER A 40 6.86 -9.28 -4.81
N LYS A 41 7.69 -10.29 -5.13
CA LYS A 41 9.08 -10.09 -5.57
C LYS A 41 9.17 -9.36 -6.91
N THR A 42 8.36 -9.76 -7.90
CA THR A 42 8.33 -9.13 -9.22
C THR A 42 7.81 -7.70 -9.14
N LEU A 43 6.77 -7.45 -8.34
CA LEU A 43 6.28 -6.09 -8.05
C LEU A 43 7.35 -5.22 -7.36
N GLY A 44 8.09 -5.80 -6.41
CA GLY A 44 9.19 -5.09 -5.74
C GLY A 44 10.30 -4.66 -6.70
N ILE A 45 10.72 -5.55 -7.61
CA ILE A 45 11.75 -5.25 -8.63
C ILE A 45 11.24 -4.18 -9.60
N LEU A 46 10.01 -4.30 -10.09
CA LEU A 46 9.39 -3.28 -10.96
C LEU A 46 9.30 -1.93 -10.26
N GLY A 47 8.95 -1.89 -8.97
CA GLY A 47 8.92 -0.67 -8.17
C GLY A 47 10.28 0.01 -8.07
N ILE A 48 11.37 -0.75 -7.93
CA ILE A 48 12.74 -0.21 -7.92
C ILE A 48 13.12 0.36 -9.29
N ILE A 49 12.75 -0.32 -10.38
CA ILE A 49 13.02 0.14 -11.75
C ILE A 49 12.29 1.47 -12.02
N PHE A 50 11.00 1.56 -11.68
CA PHE A 50 10.23 2.80 -11.86
C PHE A 50 10.67 3.91 -10.91
N ALA A 51 11.21 3.60 -9.73
CA ALA A 51 11.75 4.60 -8.82
C ALA A 51 12.92 5.38 -9.41
N PHE A 52 13.72 4.74 -10.26
CA PHE A 52 14.81 5.38 -10.97
C PHE A 52 14.32 6.32 -12.08
N LEU A 53 13.16 6.02 -12.67
CA LEU A 53 12.57 6.77 -13.77
C LEU A 53 11.66 7.91 -13.30
N LEU A 54 11.04 7.77 -12.13
CA LEU A 54 10.05 8.72 -11.59
C LEU A 54 10.28 8.97 -10.08
N PRO A 55 11.42 9.57 -9.68
CA PRO A 55 11.72 9.90 -8.29
C PRO A 55 10.59 10.60 -7.51
N PRO A 56 9.82 11.55 -8.08
CA PRO A 56 8.72 12.17 -7.34
C PRO A 56 7.59 11.17 -7.01
N ILE A 57 7.30 10.20 -7.86
CA ILE A 57 6.25 9.20 -7.59
C ILE A 57 6.67 8.28 -6.45
N THR A 58 7.96 7.93 -6.38
CA THR A 58 8.51 7.12 -5.29
C THR A 58 8.33 7.81 -3.94
N PHE A 59 8.49 9.13 -3.88
CA PHE A 59 8.25 9.93 -2.67
C PHE A 59 6.81 9.79 -2.16
N PHE A 60 5.82 9.94 -3.06
CA PHE A 60 4.41 9.80 -2.68
C PHE A 60 4.06 8.37 -2.26
N VAL A 61 4.51 7.37 -3.03
CA VAL A 61 4.18 5.96 -2.76
C VAL A 61 4.86 5.46 -1.48
N SER A 62 6.14 5.74 -1.27
CA SER A 62 6.84 5.38 -0.03
C SER A 62 6.31 6.14 1.19
N GLY A 63 5.88 7.39 1.04
CA GLY A 63 5.23 8.15 2.11
C GLY A 63 3.90 7.52 2.56
N ILE A 64 3.01 7.20 1.62
CA ILE A 64 1.73 6.52 1.93
C ILE A 64 1.99 5.11 2.48
N GLY A 65 2.95 4.39 1.90
CA GLY A 65 3.34 3.05 2.32
C GLY A 65 3.89 3.02 3.76
N LEU A 66 4.67 4.03 4.16
CA LEU A 66 5.18 4.15 5.52
C LEU A 66 4.06 4.45 6.53
N SER A 67 3.14 5.36 6.17
CA SER A 67 1.96 5.67 7.00
C SER A 67 1.09 4.43 7.23
N LYS A 68 0.81 3.65 6.17
CA LYS A 68 0.09 2.37 6.31
C LYS A 68 0.89 1.33 7.09
N ALA A 69 2.19 1.17 6.83
CA ALA A 69 3.02 0.20 7.56
C ALA A 69 3.04 0.47 9.08
N SER A 70 3.02 1.76 9.46
CA SER A 70 2.90 2.20 10.85
C SER A 70 1.54 1.82 11.45
N GLN A 71 0.42 2.05 10.74
CA GLN A 71 -0.93 1.68 11.21
C GLN A 71 -1.10 0.17 11.44
N TYR A 72 -0.49 -0.67 10.61
CA TYR A 72 -0.57 -2.14 10.74
C TYR A 72 0.55 -2.74 11.61
N HIS A 73 1.34 -1.91 12.33
CA HIS A 73 2.47 -2.33 13.17
C HIS A 73 3.47 -3.31 12.48
N ASN A 74 3.59 -3.22 11.16
CA ASN A 74 4.42 -4.12 10.38
C ASN A 74 5.87 -3.58 10.30
N LYS A 75 6.67 -3.92 11.31
CA LYS A 75 8.08 -3.48 11.43
C LYS A 75 8.95 -3.80 10.21
N LYS A 76 8.60 -4.85 9.45
CA LYS A 76 9.36 -5.26 8.26
C LYS A 76 9.07 -4.33 7.08
N ALA A 77 7.80 -4.01 6.86
CA ALA A 77 7.36 -3.06 5.84
C ALA A 77 7.81 -1.62 6.16
N GLU A 78 7.82 -1.24 7.44
CA GLU A 78 8.31 0.06 7.90
C GLU A 78 9.80 0.24 7.59
N LYS A 79 10.66 -0.73 7.96
CA LYS A 79 12.08 -0.71 7.61
C LYS A 79 12.29 -0.64 6.09
N LEU A 80 11.51 -1.42 5.33
CA LEU A 80 11.63 -1.45 3.87
C LEU A 80 11.29 -0.08 3.25
N ASN A 81 10.18 0.55 3.67
CA ASN A 81 9.78 1.87 3.17
C ASN A 81 10.75 2.98 3.58
N ASN A 82 11.32 2.91 4.79
CA ASN A 82 12.30 3.88 5.23
C ASN A 82 13.61 3.78 4.41
N ILE A 83 14.08 2.56 4.13
CA ILE A 83 15.25 2.34 3.27
C ILE A 83 14.96 2.84 1.84
N ALA A 84 13.79 2.52 1.30
CA ALA A 84 13.39 2.96 -0.04
C ALA A 84 13.36 4.50 -0.15
N LEU A 85 12.85 5.19 0.88
CA LEU A 85 12.80 6.65 0.93
C LEU A 85 14.21 7.27 0.94
N ILE A 86 15.14 6.72 1.72
CA ILE A 86 16.54 7.18 1.76
C ILE A 86 17.21 7.03 0.39
N ILE A 87 17.02 5.88 -0.27
CA ILE A 87 17.59 5.63 -1.61
C ILE A 87 17.00 6.61 -2.64
N ALA A 88 15.69 6.86 -2.59
CA ALA A 88 15.03 7.83 -3.48
C ALA A 88 15.60 9.24 -3.30
N VAL A 89 15.82 9.69 -2.06
CA VAL A 89 16.43 10.99 -1.75
C VAL A 89 17.83 11.10 -2.37
N ILE A 90 18.70 10.11 -2.13
CA ILE A 90 20.07 10.10 -2.64
C ILE A 90 20.07 10.13 -4.17
N THR A 91 19.25 9.29 -4.80
CA THR A 91 19.17 9.19 -6.26
C THR A 91 18.68 10.50 -6.88
N THR A 92 17.71 11.17 -6.25
CA THR A 92 17.20 12.48 -6.68
C THR A 92 18.27 13.56 -6.59
N ILE A 93 19.01 13.61 -5.47
CA ILE A 93 20.10 14.59 -5.27
C ILE A 93 21.21 14.39 -6.30
N LEU A 94 21.64 13.13 -6.53
CA LEU A 94 22.65 12.82 -7.54
C LEU A 94 22.18 13.20 -8.96
N GLY A 95 20.92 12.92 -9.30
CA GLY A 95 20.32 13.33 -10.56
C GLY A 95 20.31 14.85 -10.75
N LEU A 96 19.96 15.61 -9.72
CA LEU A 96 20.00 17.08 -9.75
C LEU A 96 21.42 17.63 -9.91
N ILE A 97 22.41 17.02 -9.26
CA ILE A 97 23.83 17.41 -9.39
C ILE A 97 24.32 17.15 -10.81
N LEU A 98 24.04 15.97 -11.37
CA LEU A 98 24.43 15.63 -12.75
C LEU A 98 23.73 16.52 -13.78
N TYR A 99 22.43 16.80 -13.59
CA TYR A 99 21.67 17.69 -14.46
C TYR A 99 22.20 19.12 -14.43
N ARG A 100 22.59 19.63 -13.25
CA ARG A 100 23.18 20.97 -13.12
C ARG A 100 24.57 21.09 -13.75
N ASN A 101 25.30 19.98 -13.85
CA ASN A 101 26.66 19.94 -14.38
C ASN A 101 26.71 19.66 -15.89
N TYR A 102 25.56 19.52 -16.54
CA TYR A 102 25.40 19.35 -17.99
C TYR A 102 24.81 20.64 -18.60
#